data_AF-A0A963ARQ3-F1
#
_entry.id   AF-A0A963ARQ3-F1
#
_cell.length_a   1.000
_cell.length_b   1.000
_cell.length_c   1.000
_cell.angle_alpha   90.00
_cell.angle_beta   90.00
_cell.angle_gamma   90.00
#
_symmetry.space_group_name_H-M   'P 1'
#
loop_
_entity.id
_entity.type
_entity.pdbx_description
1 polymer ?
#
loop_
_entity_poly.entity_id
_entity_poly.type
_entity_poly.pdbx_seq_one_letter_code
_entity_poly.pdbx_strand_id
1 'polypeptide(L)'
;MSAASFTVSFSMFLRYFRATSLLDQARLDLERIDVRALLPGIVSKPPKPGQYVGAGATALVLVVSGDLWVEANFPETDLTYVHPGQPVTIKVDTYPDTTWKGVVDSLSPATGSEFSVIPAQNATGNWVKIAQRVPVRIRIEAVPNAPQLRAGLSTIVDIDTGHRRHVFGLSL
;
A
#
# COMPACT_ATOMS: atom_id res chain seq x y z
N MET A 1 45.71 4.46 -59.57
CA MET A 1 44.67 3.45 -59.33
C MET A 1 43.85 3.91 -58.14
N SER A 2 42.53 4.00 -58.33
CA SER A 2 41.58 4.78 -57.54
C SER A 2 41.40 4.26 -56.11
N ALA A 3 41.50 5.14 -55.11
CA ALA A 3 41.14 4.85 -53.73
C ALA A 3 39.61 4.96 -53.60
N ALA A 4 38.94 3.82 -53.39
CA ALA A 4 37.51 3.76 -53.18
C ALA A 4 37.16 4.36 -51.80
N SER A 5 36.75 5.63 -51.78
CA SER A 5 36.15 6.24 -50.59
C SER A 5 34.83 5.56 -50.27
N PHE A 6 34.85 4.68 -49.27
CA PHE A 6 33.67 3.99 -48.75
C PHE A 6 32.90 4.95 -47.83
N THR A 7 32.16 5.89 -48.41
CA THR A 7 31.22 6.73 -47.66
C THR A 7 30.01 5.88 -47.33
N VAL A 8 29.97 5.29 -46.13
CA VAL A 8 28.74 4.68 -45.59
C VAL A 8 27.68 5.77 -45.54
N SER A 9 26.66 5.67 -46.39
CA SER A 9 25.57 6.65 -46.43
C SER A 9 24.91 6.75 -45.06
N PHE A 10 24.65 7.97 -44.59
CA PHE A 10 23.90 8.24 -43.34
C PHE A 10 22.57 7.45 -43.26
N SER A 11 21.93 7.18 -44.40
CA SER A 11 20.74 6.31 -44.50
C SER A 11 21.00 4.87 -44.07
N MET A 12 22.17 4.31 -44.39
CA MET A 12 22.58 2.96 -44.00
C MET A 12 22.85 2.87 -42.50
N PHE A 13 23.46 3.91 -41.92
CA PHE A 13 23.65 4.06 -40.48
C PHE A 13 22.30 4.14 -39.73
N LEU A 14 21.36 4.96 -40.21
CA LEU A 14 20.01 5.06 -39.63
C LEU A 14 19.24 3.73 -39.73
N ARG A 15 19.36 3.01 -40.84
CA ARG A 15 18.73 1.69 -41.02
C ARG A 15 19.33 0.64 -40.07
N TYR A 16 20.64 0.66 -39.88
CA TYR A 16 21.32 -0.21 -38.91
C TYR A 16 20.84 0.06 -37.48
N PHE A 17 20.86 1.33 -37.03
CA PHE A 17 20.37 1.72 -35.70
C PHE A 17 18.89 1.37 -35.50
N ARG A 18 18.06 1.55 -36.54
CA ARG A 18 16.65 1.13 -36.49
C ARG A 18 16.53 -0.39 -36.32
N ALA A 19 17.30 -1.16 -37.07
CA ALA A 19 17.27 -2.62 -36.99
C ALA A 19 17.76 -3.13 -35.62
N THR A 20 18.81 -2.53 -35.06
CA THR A 20 19.29 -2.88 -33.72
C THR A 20 18.27 -2.53 -32.65
N SER A 21 17.64 -1.35 -32.71
CA SER A 21 16.60 -0.98 -31.75
C SER A 21 15.40 -1.92 -31.81
N LEU A 22 14.98 -2.36 -33.00
CA LEU A 22 13.89 -3.34 -33.15
C LEU A 22 14.27 -4.71 -32.58
N LEU A 23 15.51 -5.14 -32.76
CA LEU A 23 16.02 -6.38 -32.16
C LEU A 23 16.03 -6.30 -30.63
N ASP A 24 16.49 -5.18 -30.08
CA ASP A 24 16.54 -4.98 -28.62
C ASP A 24 15.14 -4.88 -28.01
N GLN A 25 14.18 -4.25 -28.70
CA GLN A 25 12.77 -4.27 -28.28
C GLN A 25 12.21 -5.70 -28.29
N ALA A 26 12.43 -6.48 -29.36
CA ALA A 26 11.96 -7.86 -29.43
C ALA A 26 12.59 -8.76 -28.35
N ARG A 27 13.84 -8.50 -27.95
CA ARG A 27 14.48 -9.19 -26.82
C ARG A 27 13.81 -8.85 -25.49
N LEU A 28 13.54 -7.57 -25.23
CA LEU A 28 12.84 -7.14 -24.02
C LEU A 28 11.41 -7.71 -23.96
N ASP A 29 10.71 -7.76 -25.10
CA ASP A 29 9.38 -8.35 -25.18
C ASP A 29 9.42 -9.86 -24.88
N LEU A 30 10.47 -10.56 -25.33
CA LEU A 30 10.69 -11.97 -25.01
C LEU A 30 11.03 -12.18 -23.53
N GLU A 31 11.84 -11.32 -22.91
CA GLU A 31 12.14 -11.41 -21.47
C GLU A 31 10.90 -11.16 -20.61
N ARG A 32 9.98 -10.31 -21.07
CA ARG A 32 8.73 -9.95 -20.37
C ARG A 32 7.63 -11.03 -20.43
N ILE A 33 7.83 -12.13 -21.15
CA ILE A 33 6.84 -13.22 -21.18
C ILE A 33 6.77 -13.98 -19.86
N ASP A 34 7.87 -14.01 -19.08
CA ASP A 34 7.93 -14.67 -17.78
C ASP A 34 7.78 -13.64 -16.66
N VAL A 35 6.58 -13.58 -16.09
CA VAL A 35 6.25 -12.65 -15.01
C VAL A 35 6.48 -13.35 -13.67
N ARG A 36 7.50 -12.90 -12.94
CA ARG A 36 7.86 -13.42 -11.61
C ARG A 36 7.47 -12.46 -10.49
N ALA A 37 7.08 -13.01 -9.35
CA ALA A 37 6.81 -12.23 -8.15
C ALA A 37 8.12 -11.69 -7.54
N LEU A 38 8.13 -10.41 -7.16
CA LEU A 38 9.29 -9.77 -6.50
C LEU A 38 9.38 -10.14 -5.00
N LEU A 39 8.24 -10.44 -4.39
CA LEU A 39 8.11 -10.71 -2.95
C LEU A 39 7.27 -11.96 -2.71
N PRO A 40 7.49 -12.69 -1.60
CA PRO A 40 6.62 -13.79 -1.20
C PRO A 40 5.21 -13.28 -0.89
N GLY A 41 4.21 -14.06 -1.27
CA GLY A 41 2.82 -13.68 -1.06
C GLY A 41 1.82 -14.72 -1.53
N ILE A 42 0.55 -14.37 -1.43
CA ILE A 42 -0.59 -15.18 -1.82
C ILE A 42 -1.22 -14.58 -3.08
N VAL A 43 -1.34 -15.39 -4.14
CA VAL A 43 -2.02 -14.96 -5.37
C VAL A 43 -3.53 -15.01 -5.18
N SER A 44 -4.18 -13.88 -5.45
CA SER A 44 -5.62 -13.74 -5.52
C SER A 44 -6.04 -13.57 -6.99
N LYS A 45 -7.12 -14.26 -7.37
CA LYS A 45 -7.69 -14.25 -8.73
C LYS A 45 -6.66 -14.62 -9.83
N PRO A 46 -6.09 -15.84 -9.81
CA PRO A 46 -5.18 -16.26 -10.88
C PRO A 46 -5.89 -16.32 -12.24
N PRO A 47 -5.20 -16.00 -13.35
CA PRO A 47 -5.74 -16.10 -14.69
C PRO A 47 -5.97 -17.57 -15.07
N LYS A 48 -6.93 -17.80 -15.98
CA LYS A 48 -7.21 -19.15 -16.50
C LYS A 48 -6.36 -19.42 -17.76
N PRO A 49 -5.90 -20.66 -17.98
CA PRO A 49 -5.27 -21.03 -19.25
C PRO A 49 -6.16 -20.64 -20.44
N GLY A 50 -5.57 -19.98 -21.45
CA GLY A 50 -6.28 -19.49 -22.63
C GLY A 50 -6.95 -18.11 -22.46
N GLN A 51 -6.89 -17.51 -21.27
CA GLN A 51 -7.39 -16.15 -21.05
C GLN A 51 -6.49 -15.12 -21.75
N TYR A 52 -7.07 -14.30 -22.62
CA TYR A 52 -6.38 -13.17 -23.24
C TYR A 52 -6.33 -11.99 -22.26
N VAL A 53 -5.15 -11.42 -22.05
CA VAL A 53 -4.93 -10.24 -21.20
C VAL A 53 -4.30 -9.14 -22.06
N GLY A 54 -4.98 -8.00 -22.19
CA GLY A 54 -4.45 -6.86 -22.93
C GLY A 54 -3.29 -6.18 -22.19
N ALA A 55 -2.46 -5.44 -22.93
CA ALA A 55 -1.42 -4.61 -22.33
C ALA A 55 -2.05 -3.60 -21.35
N GLY A 56 -1.49 -3.51 -20.15
CA GLY A 56 -2.00 -2.64 -19.08
C GLY A 56 -3.18 -3.18 -18.27
N ALA A 57 -3.76 -4.33 -18.65
CA ALA A 57 -4.78 -4.98 -17.85
C ALA A 57 -4.17 -5.76 -16.67
N THR A 58 -4.84 -5.76 -15.52
CA THR A 58 -4.42 -6.54 -14.35
C THR A 58 -4.66 -8.04 -14.60
N ALA A 59 -3.57 -8.81 -14.71
CA ALA A 59 -3.65 -10.26 -14.93
C ALA A 59 -3.91 -11.06 -13.64
N LEU A 60 -3.32 -10.62 -12.53
CA LEU A 60 -3.40 -11.27 -11.21
C LEU A 60 -3.15 -10.24 -10.09
N VAL A 61 -3.55 -10.58 -8.87
CA VAL A 61 -3.27 -9.76 -7.68
C VAL A 61 -2.41 -10.58 -6.72
N LEU A 62 -1.26 -10.04 -6.30
CA LEU A 62 -0.40 -10.64 -5.30
C LEU A 62 -0.57 -9.91 -3.97
N VAL A 63 -0.93 -10.63 -2.91
CA VAL A 63 -0.97 -10.11 -1.53
C VAL A 63 0.32 -10.52 -0.84
N VAL A 64 1.21 -9.56 -0.57
CA VAL A 64 2.51 -9.81 0.07
C VAL A 64 2.32 -10.35 1.50
N SER A 65 3.11 -11.36 1.85
CA SER A 65 3.16 -11.95 3.19
C SER A 65 4.44 -11.51 3.91
N GLY A 66 4.35 -11.07 5.16
CA GLY A 66 5.51 -10.79 6.01
C GLY A 66 5.35 -9.56 6.90
N ASP A 67 4.89 -8.46 6.30
CA ASP A 67 4.69 -7.18 6.99
C ASP A 67 3.21 -6.88 7.13
N LEU A 68 2.59 -7.41 8.19
CA LEU A 68 1.19 -7.10 8.50
C LEU A 68 1.11 -5.80 9.31
N TRP A 69 0.25 -4.89 8.86
CA TRP A 69 -0.10 -3.69 9.60
C TRP A 69 -1.63 -3.56 9.71
N VAL A 70 -2.08 -2.85 10.73
CA VAL A 70 -3.44 -2.34 10.83
C VAL A 70 -3.41 -0.88 10.43
N GLU A 71 -4.36 -0.47 9.60
CA GLU A 71 -4.67 0.94 9.35
C GLU A 71 -5.89 1.30 10.19
N ALA A 72 -5.67 2.08 11.26
CA ALA A 72 -6.72 2.50 12.18
C ALA A 72 -7.08 3.96 11.93
N ASN A 73 -8.32 4.21 11.54
CA ASN A 73 -8.81 5.55 11.25
C ASN A 73 -9.40 6.17 12.52
N PHE A 74 -8.64 7.01 13.22
CA PHE A 74 -9.11 7.70 14.43
C PHE A 74 -9.68 9.08 14.11
N PRO A 75 -10.67 9.59 14.87
CA PRO A 75 -11.04 10.99 14.77
C PRO A 75 -9.86 11.87 15.23
N GLU A 76 -9.67 13.01 14.58
CA GLU A 76 -8.59 13.97 14.86
C GLU A 76 -8.49 14.34 16.35
N THR A 77 -9.64 14.44 17.03
CA THR A 77 -9.73 14.79 18.45
C THR A 77 -9.01 13.80 19.37
N ASP A 78 -8.92 12.53 18.97
CA ASP A 78 -8.37 11.46 19.79
C ASP A 78 -6.86 11.29 19.58
N LEU A 79 -6.28 12.03 18.63
CA LEU A 79 -4.86 11.92 18.26
C LEU A 79 -3.94 12.87 19.01
N THR A 80 -4.47 13.66 19.94
CA THR A 80 -3.74 14.73 20.64
C THR A 80 -2.43 14.25 21.28
N TYR A 81 -2.41 13.03 21.79
CA TYR A 81 -1.25 12.43 22.46
C TYR A 81 -0.68 11.23 21.71
N VAL A 82 -1.15 10.97 20.48
CA VAL A 82 -0.73 9.80 19.71
C VAL A 82 0.57 10.10 18.97
N HIS A 83 1.60 9.29 19.19
CA HIS A 83 2.90 9.43 18.55
C HIS A 83 3.50 8.05 18.20
N PRO A 84 4.39 7.97 17.19
CA PRO A 84 5.10 6.75 16.86
C PRO A 84 5.83 6.14 18.07
N GLY A 85 5.83 4.81 18.16
CA GLY A 85 6.45 4.05 19.24
C GLY A 85 5.52 3.68 20.40
N GLN A 86 4.30 4.22 20.45
CA GLN A 86 3.34 3.87 21.51
C GLN A 86 2.81 2.44 21.37
N PRO A 87 2.61 1.71 22.48
CA PRO A 87 2.11 0.35 22.46
C PRO A 87 0.62 0.33 22.14
N VAL A 88 0.21 -0.68 21.36
CA VAL A 88 -1.15 -0.84 20.85
C VAL A 88 -1.67 -2.23 21.15
N THR A 89 -2.93 -2.30 21.55
CA THR A 89 -3.69 -3.55 21.68
C THR A 89 -4.69 -3.65 20.53
N ILE A 90 -4.63 -4.75 19.80
CA ILE A 90 -5.48 -4.99 18.63
C ILE A 90 -6.33 -6.23 18.90
N LYS A 91 -7.64 -6.11 18.69
CA LYS A 91 -8.59 -7.23 18.68
C LYS A 91 -9.22 -7.33 17.30
N VAL A 92 -9.30 -8.54 16.77
CA VAL A 92 -9.84 -8.80 15.43
C VAL A 92 -11.19 -9.49 15.61
N ASP A 93 -12.24 -8.98 14.98
CA ASP A 93 -13.62 -9.47 15.20
C ASP A 93 -13.78 -10.96 14.88
N THR A 94 -13.02 -11.45 13.90
CA THR A 94 -13.02 -12.87 13.51
C THR A 94 -12.38 -13.79 14.55
N TYR A 95 -11.59 -13.25 15.49
CA TYR A 95 -10.81 -14.00 16.47
C TYR A 95 -10.92 -13.36 17.86
N PRO A 96 -12.09 -13.42 18.51
CA PRO A 96 -12.36 -12.70 19.77
C PRO A 96 -11.45 -13.15 20.94
N ASP A 97 -10.99 -14.40 20.92
CA ASP A 97 -10.15 -14.98 21.98
C ASP A 97 -8.66 -14.65 21.82
N THR A 98 -8.27 -14.02 20.70
CA THR A 98 -6.88 -13.66 20.44
C THR A 98 -6.70 -12.16 20.51
N THR A 99 -5.69 -11.73 21.26
CA THR A 99 -5.28 -10.32 21.31
C THR A 99 -3.91 -10.18 20.69
N TRP A 100 -3.79 -9.27 19.74
CA TRP A 100 -2.52 -8.90 19.13
C TRP A 100 -1.94 -7.68 19.83
N LYS A 101 -0.62 -7.66 19.91
CA LYS A 101 0.15 -6.49 20.31
C LYS A 101 0.75 -5.84 19.07
N GLY A 102 0.95 -4.53 19.16
CA GLY A 102 1.46 -3.73 18.07
C GLY A 102 2.09 -2.45 18.59
N VAL A 103 2.66 -1.71 17.67
CA VAL A 103 3.27 -0.41 17.93
C VAL A 103 2.80 0.58 16.88
N VAL A 104 2.50 1.80 17.30
CA VAL A 104 2.23 2.90 16.37
C VAL A 104 3.48 3.11 15.50
N ASP A 105 3.36 2.87 14.20
CA ASP A 105 4.46 3.00 13.25
C ASP A 105 4.53 4.45 12.74
N SER A 106 3.40 4.95 12.24
CA SER A 106 3.31 6.30 11.70
C SER A 106 1.87 6.83 11.73
N LEU A 107 1.74 8.15 11.73
CA LEU A 107 0.49 8.83 11.46
C LEU A 107 0.57 9.46 10.06
N SER A 108 -0.53 9.47 9.33
CA SER A 108 -0.56 10.16 8.04
C SER A 108 -0.28 11.66 8.24
N PRO A 109 0.59 12.28 7.42
CA PRO A 109 0.87 13.71 7.51
C PRO A 109 -0.32 14.60 7.12
N ALA A 110 -1.37 14.00 6.53
CA ALA A 110 -2.59 14.68 6.12
C ALA A 110 -3.84 13.84 6.43
N THR A 111 -4.98 14.52 6.60
CA THR A 111 -6.29 13.89 6.86
C THR A 111 -6.78 13.15 5.62
N GLY A 112 -7.62 12.11 5.78
CA GLY A 112 -8.15 11.33 4.64
C GLY A 112 -8.91 12.18 3.61
N SER A 113 -9.40 13.36 4.00
CA SER A 113 -10.07 14.33 3.11
C SER A 113 -9.13 15.08 2.17
N GLU A 114 -7.86 15.30 2.53
CA GLU A 114 -6.91 16.02 1.65
C GLU A 114 -6.44 15.19 0.46
N PHE A 115 -6.53 13.86 0.54
CA PHE A 115 -6.20 12.94 -0.56
C PHE A 115 -7.42 12.51 -1.38
N SER A 116 -8.62 13.02 -1.08
CA SER A 116 -9.83 12.65 -1.84
C SER A 116 -9.91 13.43 -3.14
N VAL A 117 -10.15 12.71 -4.24
CA VAL A 117 -10.44 13.32 -5.57
C VAL A 117 -11.69 14.21 -5.50
N ILE A 118 -12.60 13.93 -4.56
CA ILE A 118 -13.78 14.76 -4.27
C ILE A 118 -13.85 14.95 -2.74
N PRO A 119 -13.47 16.12 -2.20
CA PRO A 119 -13.64 16.39 -0.77
C PRO A 119 -15.13 16.46 -0.42
N ALA A 120 -15.49 16.06 0.79
CA ALA A 120 -16.86 16.18 1.29
C ALA A 120 -17.28 17.66 1.37
N GLN A 121 -18.11 18.12 0.44
CA GLN A 121 -18.69 19.47 0.49
C GLN A 121 -19.93 19.48 1.38
N ASN A 122 -19.73 19.66 2.68
CA ASN A 122 -20.84 19.94 3.60
C ASN A 122 -21.16 21.44 3.58
N ALA A 123 -21.72 21.93 2.48
CA ALA A 123 -22.12 23.33 2.29
C ALA A 123 -23.64 23.45 2.22
N THR A 124 -24.33 23.26 3.34
CA THR A 124 -25.77 23.56 3.49
C THR A 124 -26.08 23.94 4.94
N GLY A 125 -25.72 25.17 5.34
CA GLY A 125 -26.34 25.90 6.47
C GLY A 125 -26.35 25.25 7.86
N ASN A 126 -25.69 24.11 8.08
CA ASN A 126 -25.74 23.36 9.34
C ASN A 126 -24.41 23.56 10.08
N TRP A 127 -24.46 24.19 11.27
CA TRP A 127 -23.28 24.48 12.12
C TRP A 127 -22.76 23.24 12.85
N VAL A 128 -22.72 22.08 12.18
CA VAL A 128 -22.27 20.81 12.78
C VAL A 128 -20.81 20.58 12.43
N LYS A 129 -19.92 20.68 13.42
CA LYS A 129 -18.51 20.32 13.29
C LYS A 129 -18.38 18.81 13.10
N ILE A 130 -17.91 18.38 11.93
CA ILE A 130 -17.60 16.97 11.65
C ILE A 130 -16.11 16.76 11.91
N ALA A 131 -15.78 15.83 12.80
CA ALA A 131 -14.39 15.45 13.06
C ALA A 131 -13.83 14.72 11.85
N GLN A 132 -12.68 15.17 11.36
CA GLN A 132 -11.95 14.47 10.31
C GLN A 132 -11.30 13.21 10.89
N ARG A 133 -11.13 12.18 10.04
CA ARG A 133 -10.42 10.96 10.43
C ARG A 133 -9.01 10.97 9.84
N VAL A 134 -8.04 10.61 10.67
CA VAL A 134 -6.65 10.47 10.27
C VAL A 134 -6.26 9.00 10.40
N PRO A 135 -5.72 8.39 9.34
CA PRO A 135 -5.22 7.03 9.41
C PRO A 135 -3.93 6.97 10.22
N VAL A 136 -3.89 6.04 11.16
CA VAL A 136 -2.72 5.66 11.96
C VAL A 136 -2.30 4.26 11.53
N ARG A 137 -1.05 4.12 11.10
CA ARG A 137 -0.46 2.83 10.75
C ARG A 137 0.11 2.18 12.00
N ILE A 138 -0.29 0.95 12.25
CA ILE A 138 0.14 0.18 13.41
C ILE A 138 0.80 -1.09 12.91
N ARG A 139 2.06 -1.27 13.27
CA ARG A 139 2.80 -2.51 12.99
C ARG A 139 2.38 -3.57 13.99
N ILE A 140 2.01 -4.75 13.49
CA ILE A 140 1.60 -5.88 14.34
C ILE A 140 2.85 -6.64 14.78
N GLU A 141 2.93 -7.00 16.05
CA GLU A 141 3.98 -7.86 16.58
C GLU A 141 3.66 -9.34 16.31
N ALA A 142 4.69 -10.15 16.08
CA ALA A 142 4.51 -11.57 15.86
C ALA A 142 4.05 -12.27 17.15
N VAL A 143 2.84 -12.84 17.11
CA VAL A 143 2.30 -13.65 18.21
C VAL A 143 2.44 -15.13 17.82
N PRO A 144 3.17 -15.94 18.62
CA PRO A 144 3.28 -17.38 18.38
C PRO A 144 1.91 -18.06 18.36
N ASN A 145 1.67 -18.95 17.39
CA ASN A 145 0.41 -19.69 17.21
C ASN A 145 -0.85 -18.84 17.00
N ALA A 146 -0.71 -17.54 16.68
CA ALA A 146 -1.88 -16.74 16.35
C ALA A 146 -2.50 -17.18 15.01
N PRO A 147 -3.84 -17.09 14.88
CA PRO A 147 -4.52 -17.30 13.61
C PRO A 147 -3.97 -16.40 12.51
N GLN A 148 -3.95 -16.91 11.28
CA GLN A 148 -3.51 -16.11 10.13
C GLN A 148 -4.47 -14.95 9.89
N LEU A 149 -3.95 -13.73 9.98
CA LEU A 149 -4.67 -12.52 9.62
C LEU A 149 -4.75 -12.39 8.09
N ARG A 150 -5.87 -11.86 7.61
CA ARG A 150 -6.11 -11.59 6.19
C ARG A 150 -6.38 -10.11 6.00
N ALA A 151 -6.04 -9.58 4.84
CA ALA A 151 -6.39 -8.22 4.48
C ALA A 151 -7.92 -8.04 4.47
N GLY A 152 -8.39 -6.90 4.97
CA GLY A 152 -9.81 -6.54 5.00
C GLY A 152 -10.59 -6.98 6.25
N LEU A 153 -9.93 -7.56 7.26
CA LEU A 153 -10.58 -7.87 8.54
C LEU A 153 -10.81 -6.59 9.36
N SER A 154 -11.96 -6.52 10.02
CA SER A 154 -12.28 -5.45 10.98
C SER A 154 -11.56 -5.66 12.31
N THR A 155 -11.11 -4.57 12.90
CA THR A 155 -10.34 -4.59 14.15
C THR A 155 -10.77 -3.49 15.10
N ILE A 156 -10.76 -3.79 16.39
CA ILE A 156 -10.82 -2.81 17.48
C ILE A 156 -9.39 -2.54 17.92
N VAL A 157 -9.02 -1.26 17.98
CA VAL A 157 -7.65 -0.80 18.26
C VAL A 157 -7.67 0.13 19.47
N ASP A 158 -6.79 -0.13 20.42
CA ASP A 158 -6.57 0.67 21.62
C ASP A 158 -5.09 1.07 21.71
N ILE A 159 -4.80 2.37 21.70
CA ILE A 159 -3.45 2.93 21.77
C ILE A 159 -3.23 3.48 23.18
N ASP A 160 -2.22 2.96 23.88
CA ASP A 160 -1.82 3.50 25.17
C ASP A 160 -0.95 4.75 24.96
N THR A 161 -1.55 5.91 25.21
CA THR A 161 -0.87 7.20 25.10
C THR A 161 -0.10 7.58 26.36
N GLY A 162 -0.20 6.80 27.44
CA GLY A 162 0.34 7.13 28.77
C GLY A 162 -0.31 8.35 29.42
N HIS A 163 -1.28 8.99 28.76
CA HIS A 163 -1.93 10.20 29.23
C HIS A 163 -3.21 9.87 30.00
N ARG A 164 -3.23 10.18 31.30
CA ARG A 164 -4.46 10.10 32.10
C ARG A 164 -5.14 11.47 32.11
N ARG A 165 -6.37 11.52 31.59
CA ARG A 165 -7.23 12.70 31.78
C ARG A 165 -7.70 12.76 33.22
N HIS A 166 -7.19 13.75 33.97
CA HIS A 166 -7.74 14.08 35.28
C HIS A 166 -9.07 14.80 35.11
N VAL A 167 -10.17 14.13 35.45
CA VAL A 167 -11.48 14.77 35.58
C VAL A 167 -11.70 15.02 37.06
N PHE A 168 -11.61 16.29 37.48
CA PHE A 168 -11.87 16.75 38.85
C PHE A 168 -11.13 15.98 39.97
N GLY A 169 -9.80 16.09 40.01
CA GLY A 169 -9.03 15.86 41.25
C GLY A 169 -8.95 14.42 41.77
N LEU A 170 -9.50 13.42 41.06
CA LEU A 170 -9.35 11.99 41.41
C LEU A 170 -8.70 11.26 40.24
N SER A 171 -7.64 10.50 40.53
CA SER A 171 -7.04 9.56 39.57
C SER A 171 -7.85 8.26 39.57
N LEU A 172 -8.32 7.84 38.40
CA LEU A 172 -8.67 6.45 38.12
C LEU A 172 -7.53 5.80 37.32
#